data_AF-W2TD86-F1
#
_entry.id   AF-W2TD86-F1
#
_cell.length_a   1.000
_cell.length_b   1.000
_cell.length_c   1.000
_cell.angle_alpha   90.00
_cell.angle_beta   90.00
_cell.angle_gamma   90.00
#
_symmetry.space_group_name_H-M   'P 1'
#
loop_
_entity.id
_entity.type
_entity.pdbx_description
1 polymer ?
#
loop_
_entity_poly.entity_id
_entity_poly.type
_entity_poly.pdbx_seq_one_letter_code
_entity_poly.pdbx_strand_id
1 'polypeptide(L)'
;MSSDPKLSISEWVARTCGWTGAELKALITNAGFDAMRRMSNGSSCSVIVKDSNIAAVFHDSLPQRHNRIKKQLDVGIRLTHS
;
A
#
# COMPACT_ATOMS: atom_id res chain seq x y z
N MET A 1 3.33 -9.13 11.53
CA MET A 1 2.62 -9.38 10.26
C MET A 1 3.67 -9.77 9.25
N SER A 2 3.51 -10.91 8.61
CA SER A 2 4.48 -11.47 7.66
C SER A 2 3.80 -11.70 6.32
N SER A 3 4.54 -11.67 5.23
CA SER A 3 4.04 -12.05 3.90
C SER A 3 4.20 -13.55 3.68
N ASP A 4 3.27 -14.15 2.94
CA ASP A 4 3.43 -15.52 2.43
C ASP A 4 4.68 -15.58 1.52
N PRO A 5 5.60 -16.54 1.71
CA PRO A 5 6.75 -16.69 0.81
C PRO A 5 6.35 -16.98 -0.65
N LYS A 6 5.12 -17.41 -0.90
CA LYS A 6 4.56 -17.63 -2.24
C LYS A 6 3.84 -16.41 -2.82
N LEU A 7 3.95 -15.23 -2.19
CA LEU A 7 3.32 -14.01 -2.67
C LEU A 7 3.83 -13.66 -4.08
N SER A 8 2.90 -13.37 -4.99
CA SER A 8 3.21 -13.07 -6.38
C SER A 8 3.69 -11.62 -6.54
N ILE A 9 4.86 -11.29 -5.98
CA ILE A 9 5.40 -9.92 -5.92
C ILE A 9 5.44 -9.27 -7.32
N SER A 10 5.95 -9.98 -8.33
CA SER A 10 6.07 -9.46 -9.69
C SER A 10 4.71 -9.06 -10.29
N GLU A 11 3.64 -9.79 -9.96
CA GLU A 11 2.29 -9.46 -10.43
C GLU A 11 1.80 -8.16 -9.79
N TRP A 12 1.93 -8.05 -8.47
CA TRP A 12 1.46 -6.86 -7.76
C TRP A 12 2.25 -5.61 -8.14
N VAL A 13 3.56 -5.72 -8.36
CA VAL A 13 4.39 -4.63 -8.88
C VAL A 13 3.87 -4.12 -10.22
N ALA A 14 3.52 -5.03 -11.15
CA ALA A 14 2.96 -4.65 -12.45
C ALA A 14 1.61 -3.91 -12.29
N ARG A 15 0.77 -4.36 -11.35
CA ARG A 15 -0.57 -3.79 -11.10
C ARG A 15 -0.55 -2.46 -10.33
N THR A 16 0.49 -2.21 -9.55
CA THR A 16 0.66 -0.98 -8.77
C THR A 16 1.67 -0.01 -9.38
N CYS A 17 1.94 -0.13 -10.69
CA CYS A 17 2.81 0.80 -11.39
C CYS A 17 2.26 2.23 -11.28
N GLY A 18 3.11 3.17 -10.85
CA GLY A 18 2.74 4.57 -10.65
C GLY A 18 2.01 4.87 -9.33
N TRP A 19 1.92 3.91 -8.41
CA TRP A 19 1.47 4.16 -7.04
C TRP A 19 2.59 4.78 -6.20
N THR A 20 2.24 5.65 -5.26
CA THR A 20 3.15 6.22 -4.27
C THR A 20 3.41 5.23 -3.12
N GLY A 21 4.48 5.46 -2.37
CA GLY A 21 4.77 4.65 -1.17
C GLY A 21 3.63 4.66 -0.14
N ALA A 22 2.87 5.75 -0.04
CA ALA A 22 1.71 5.84 0.85
C ALA A 22 0.55 4.94 0.38
N GLU A 23 0.29 4.90 -0.92
CA GLU A 23 -0.75 4.06 -1.52
C GLU A 23 -0.39 2.56 -1.38
N LEU A 24 0.87 2.20 -1.63
CA LEU A 24 1.36 0.84 -1.40
C LEU A 24 1.26 0.44 0.07
N LYS A 25 1.59 1.35 1.00
CA LYS A 25 1.46 1.12 2.44
C LYS A 25 0.00 0.88 2.81
N ALA A 26 -0.92 1.70 2.32
CA ALA A 26 -2.35 1.56 2.57
C ALA A 26 -2.88 0.21 2.07
N LEU A 27 -2.50 -0.21 0.86
CA LEU A 27 -2.89 -1.51 0.30
C LEU A 27 -2.49 -2.67 1.20
N ILE A 28 -1.20 -2.73 1.60
CA ILE A 28 -0.70 -3.83 2.44
C ILE A 28 -1.30 -3.79 3.84
N THR A 29 -1.53 -2.61 4.40
CA THR A 29 -2.21 -2.45 5.68
C THR A 29 -3.65 -2.99 5.62
N ASN A 30 -4.41 -2.65 4.58
CA ASN A 30 -5.77 -3.15 4.37
C ASN A 30 -5.80 -4.66 4.16
N ALA A 31 -4.86 -5.20 3.40
CA ALA A 31 -4.73 -6.65 3.20
C ALA A 31 -4.41 -7.37 4.52
N GLY A 32 -3.61 -6.75 5.40
CA GLY A 32 -3.37 -7.21 6.76
C GLY A 32 -4.65 -7.27 7.61
N PHE A 33 -5.49 -6.24 7.53
CA PHE A 33 -6.80 -6.25 8.20
C PHE A 33 -7.75 -7.32 7.63
N ASP A 34 -7.78 -7.51 6.32
CA ASP A 34 -8.56 -8.58 5.70
C ASP A 34 -8.06 -9.96 6.17
N ALA A 35 -6.75 -10.18 6.24
CA ALA A 35 -6.17 -11.41 6.79
C ALA A 35 -6.59 -11.66 8.25
N MET A 36 -6.56 -10.62 9.10
CA MET A 36 -7.03 -10.72 10.48
C MET A 36 -8.52 -11.03 10.60
N ARG A 37 -9.37 -10.44 9.75
CA ARG A 37 -10.82 -10.73 9.74
C ARG A 37 -11.14 -12.18 9.37
N ARG A 38 -10.32 -12.78 8.51
CA ARG A 38 -10.49 -14.17 8.05
C ARG A 38 -9.95 -15.21 9.03
N MET A 39 -9.16 -14.80 10.02
CA MET A 39 -8.75 -15.68 11.11
C MET A 39 -9.95 -15.92 12.01
N SER A 40 -10.65 -17.03 11.81
CA SER A 40 -11.75 -17.45 12.66
C SER A 40 -11.22 -17.80 14.07
N ASN A 41 -11.55 -16.95 15.03
CA ASN A 41 -11.68 -17.21 16.46
C ASN A 41 -10.50 -17.99 17.12
N GLY A 42 -9.49 -17.25 17.59
CA GLY A 42 -8.77 -17.61 18.82
C GLY A 42 -7.35 -18.17 18.67
N SER A 43 -6.86 -18.47 17.47
CA SER A 43 -5.45 -18.82 17.29
C SER A 43 -4.62 -17.56 17.08
N SER A 44 -3.78 -17.23 18.06
CA SER A 44 -2.78 -16.14 18.02
C SER A 44 -1.63 -16.45 17.04
N CYS A 45 -1.91 -17.16 15.96
CA CYS A 45 -0.93 -17.46 14.92
C CYS A 45 -0.72 -16.20 14.08
N SER A 46 0.55 -15.88 13.83
CA SER A 46 0.99 -14.74 13.01
C SER A 46 0.06 -14.43 11.84
N VAL A 47 -0.30 -13.16 11.67
CA VAL A 47 -1.05 -12.68 10.50
C VAL A 47 -0.15 -12.82 9.27
N ILE A 48 -0.50 -13.76 8.39
CA ILE A 48 0.17 -14.01 7.11
C ILE A 48 -0.69 -13.41 5.99
N VAL A 49 -0.15 -12.42 5.29
CA VAL A 49 -0.79 -11.81 4.12
C VAL A 49 -0.54 -12.68 2.89
N LYS A 50 -1.62 -13.06 2.20
CA LYS A 50 -1.62 -13.84 0.96
C LYS A 50 -2.12 -13.00 -0.22
N ASP A 51 -1.91 -13.50 -1.44
CA ASP A 51 -2.42 -12.86 -2.67
C ASP A 51 -3.94 -12.65 -2.63
N SER A 52 -4.69 -13.57 -2.02
CA SER A 52 -6.14 -13.44 -1.86
C SER A 52 -6.56 -12.25 -0.99
N ASN A 53 -5.75 -11.89 0.01
CA ASN A 53 -6.02 -10.74 0.86
C ASN A 53 -5.76 -9.43 0.10
N ILE A 54 -4.66 -9.37 -0.65
CA ILE A 54 -4.33 -8.19 -1.48
C ILE A 54 -5.40 -8.02 -2.57
N ALA A 55 -5.79 -9.11 -3.25
CA ALA A 55 -6.83 -9.08 -4.27
C ALA A 55 -8.19 -8.62 -3.72
N ALA A 56 -8.57 -9.05 -2.51
CA ALA A 56 -9.83 -8.66 -1.89
C ALA A 56 -9.93 -7.15 -1.64
N VAL A 57 -8.82 -6.48 -1.33
CA VAL A 57 -8.80 -5.04 -1.01
C VAL A 57 -8.28 -4.15 -2.14
N PHE A 58 -7.84 -4.74 -3.25
CA PHE A 58 -7.16 -4.02 -4.32
C PHE A 58 -8.04 -2.94 -4.95
N HIS A 59 -9.30 -3.27 -5.25
CA HIS A 59 -10.25 -2.34 -5.86
C HIS A 59 -10.57 -1.15 -4.94
N ASP A 60 -10.72 -1.40 -3.65
CA ASP A 60 -11.01 -0.37 -2.65
C ASP A 60 -9.78 0.52 -2.36
N SER A 61 -8.59 0.02 -2.67
CA SER A 61 -7.32 0.72 -2.47
C SER A 61 -6.84 1.47 -3.71
N LEU A 62 -7.63 1.48 -4.80
CA LEU A 62 -7.26 2.21 -6.01
C LEU A 62 -7.02 3.69 -5.68
N PRO A 63 -5.87 4.27 -6.08
CA PRO A 63 -5.59 5.67 -5.89
C PRO A 63 -6.72 6.52 -6.47
N GLN A 64 -7.48 7.18 -5.61
CA GLN A 64 -8.31 8.28 -6.05
C GLN A 64 -7.36 9.40 -6.43
N ARG A 65 -7.03 9.48 -7.72
CA ARG A 65 -6.36 10.63 -8.31
C ARG A 65 -7.35 11.80 -8.28
N HIS A 66 -7.63 12.31 -7.09
CA HIS A 66 -8.05 13.69 -6.93
C HIS A 66 -7.05 14.50 -7.74
N ASN A 67 -7.54 15.32 -8.67
CA ASN A 67 -6.74 16.22 -9.50
C ASN A 67 -5.77 16.98 -8.59
N ARG A 68 -4.59 16.40 -8.40
CA ARG A 68 -3.69 16.80 -7.34
C ARG A 68 -3.07 18.05 -7.87
N ILE A 69 -3.54 19.19 -7.35
CA ILE A 69 -2.95 20.50 -7.57
C ILE A 69 -1.44 20.29 -7.45
N LYS A 70 -0.74 20.42 -8.58
CA LYS A 70 0.71 20.28 -8.64
C LYS A 70 1.25 21.40 -7.75
N LYS A 71 1.56 21.10 -6.48
CA LYS A 71 2.36 22.02 -5.67
C LYS A 71 3.68 22.15 -6.42
N GLN A 72 3.87 23.28 -7.08
CA GLN A 72 5.17 23.63 -7.62
C GLN A 72 6.14 23.62 -6.44
N LEU A 73 7.20 22.82 -6.56
CA LEU A 73 8.33 22.93 -5.67
C LEU A 73 9.00 24.27 -5.99
N ASP A 74 8.95 25.19 -5.03
CA ASP A 74 9.65 26.47 -5.13
C ASP A 74 11.15 26.21 -4.91
N VAL A 75 11.90 26.10 -6.02
CA VAL A 75 13.35 25.92 -6.01
C VAL A 75 13.97 27.32 -5.98
N GLY A 76 13.97 27.97 -4.82
CA GLY A 76 14.26 29.40 -4.80
C GLY A 76 14.67 30.07 -3.49
N ILE A 77 15.14 29.36 -2.47
CA ILE A 77 15.75 30.05 -1.31
C ILE A 77 17.23 30.37 -1.64
N ARG A 78 17.45 31.50 -2.32
CA ARG A 78 18.75 32.19 -2.31
C ARG A 78 18.91 32.87 -0.94
N LEU A 79 19.67 32.24 -0.04
CA LEU A 79 20.20 32.91 1.15
C LEU A 79 21.35 33.83 0.72
N THR A 80 21.04 35.08 0.39
CA THR A 80 22.04 36.15 0.38
C THR A 80 22.04 36.79 1.76
N HIS A 81 23.06 36.54 2.57
CA HIS A 81 23.40 37.41 3.69
C HIS A 81 24.67 38.18 3.32
N SER A 82 24.53 39.51 3.45
CA SER A 82 25.54 40.56 3.26
C SER A 82 26.64 40.54 4.31
#